data_AF-A0ABD0NEI1-F1
#
_entry.id   AF-A0ABD0NEI1-F1
#
_cell.length_a   1.000
_cell.length_b   1.000
_cell.length_c   1.000
_cell.angle_alpha   90.00
_cell.angle_beta   90.00
_cell.angle_gamma   90.00
#
_symmetry.space_group_name_H-M   'P 1'
#
loop_
_entity.id
_entity.type
_entity.pdbx_description
1 polymer ?
#
loop_
_entity_poly.entity_id
_entity_poly.type
_entity_poly.pdbx_seq_one_letter_code
_entity_poly.pdbx_strand_id
1 'polypeptide(L)' 'SGVPKENGINHAGEIASMALDLISVCHAFKIPHKPTTQLKIRAGIHSGQYVFNPSSVLS' A
#
# COMPACT_ATOMS: atom_id res chain seq x y z
N SER A 1 -1.64 -5.18 -4.71
CA SER A 1 -1.84 -6.04 -5.89
C SER A 1 -1.61 -5.17 -7.12
N GLY A 2 -0.66 -5.55 -7.96
CA GLY A 2 -0.43 -4.91 -9.25
C GLY A 2 -0.56 -5.99 -10.31
N VAL A 3 -1.67 -5.94 -11.07
CA VAL A 3 -1.95 -6.76 -12.29
C VAL A 3 -2.59 -8.14 -12.00
N PRO A 4 -3.27 -8.84 -12.95
CA PRO A 4 -4.20 -8.47 -14.05
C PRO A 4 -5.63 -9.00 -13.81
N LYS A 5 -5.93 -9.53 -12.62
CA LYS A 5 -7.19 -10.20 -12.29
C LYS A 5 -7.96 -9.35 -11.30
N GLU A 6 -9.18 -8.95 -11.65
CA GLU A 6 -10.05 -8.22 -10.73
C GLU A 6 -10.35 -9.11 -9.52
N ASN A 7 -9.66 -8.86 -8.41
CA ASN A 7 -9.91 -9.53 -7.13
C ASN A 7 -11.05 -8.88 -6.33
N GLY A 8 -11.91 -8.08 -6.98
CA GLY A 8 -13.00 -7.35 -6.33
C GLY A 8 -12.51 -6.50 -5.14
N ILE A 9 -13.27 -6.50 -4.04
CA ILE A 9 -12.94 -5.77 -2.80
C ILE A 9 -11.73 -6.35 -2.03
N ASN A 10 -11.26 -7.57 -2.36
CA ASN A 10 -10.16 -8.20 -1.62
C ASN A 10 -8.87 -7.41 -1.72
N HIS A 11 -8.66 -6.73 -2.84
CA HIS A 11 -7.46 -5.91 -3.03
C HIS A 11 -7.38 -4.75 -2.02
N ALA A 12 -8.51 -4.11 -1.71
CA ALA A 12 -8.55 -3.06 -0.70
C ALA A 12 -8.22 -3.62 0.69
N GLY A 13 -8.70 -4.83 0.99
CA GLY A 13 -8.35 -5.56 2.21
C GLY A 13 -6.86 -5.85 2.33
N GLU A 14 -6.23 -6.38 1.28
CA GLU A 14 -4.78 -6.65 1.27
C GLU A 14 -3.95 -5.38 1.47
N ILE A 15 -4.34 -4.27 0.83
CA ILE A 15 -3.65 -2.98 0.99
C ILE A 15 -3.85 -2.42 2.39
N ALA A 16 -5.04 -2.58 2.99
CA ALA A 16 -5.29 -2.21 4.37
C ALA A 16 -4.44 -3.03 5.34
N SER A 17 -4.36 -4.36 5.15
CA SER A 17 -3.50 -5.24 5.95
C SER A 17 -2.03 -4.84 5.85
N MET A 18 -1.52 -4.62 4.64
CA MET A 18 -0.14 -4.17 4.44
C MET A 18 0.12 -2.81 5.10
N ALA A 19 -0.84 -1.88 5.05
CA ALA A 19 -0.72 -0.59 5.73
C ALA A 19 -0.64 -0.75 7.26
N LEU A 20 -1.43 -1.67 7.84
CA LEU A 20 -1.35 -1.99 9.28
C LEU A 20 0.00 -2.58 9.67
N ASP A 21 0.53 -3.51 8.86
CA ASP A 21 1.85 -4.10 9.09
C ASP A 21 2.96 -3.02 9.09
N LEU A 22 2.90 -2.08 8.15
CA LEU A 22 3.86 -0.96 8.11
C LEU A 22 3.75 -0.04 9.33
N ILE A 23 2.54 0.22 9.81
CA ILE A 23 2.32 1.00 11.05
C ILE A 23 2.94 0.26 12.24
N SER A 24 2.72 -1.06 12.34
CA SER A 24 3.31 -1.91 13.38
C SER A 24 4.85 -1.82 13.39
N VAL A 25 5.47 -1.91 12.22
CA VAL A 25 6.93 -1.75 12.08
C VAL A 25 7.38 -0.35 12.51
N CYS A 26 6.64 0.70 12.16
CA CYS A 26 6.97 2.06 12.59
C CYS A 26 7.01 2.18 14.12
N HIS A 27 6.10 1.52 14.84
CA HIS A 27 6.10 1.52 16.32
C HIS A 27 7.35 0.88 16.94
N ALA A 28 7.93 -0.13 16.29
CA ALA A 28 9.14 -0.79 16.76
C ALA A 28 10.43 -0.08 16.31
N PHE A 29 10.38 0.65 15.20
CA PHE A 29 11.55 1.28 14.59
C PHE A 29 12.03 2.53 15.37
N LYS A 30 13.32 2.56 15.71
CA LYS A 30 13.98 3.73 16.31
C LYS A 30 14.77 4.50 15.26
N ILE A 31 14.52 5.81 15.17
CA ILE A 31 15.27 6.70 14.28
C ILE A 31 16.69 6.88 14.85
N PRO A 32 17.76 6.47 14.14
CA PRO A 32 19.11 6.42 14.74
C PRO A 32 19.61 7.77 15.28
N HIS A 33 19.30 8.86 14.58
CA HIS A 33 19.71 10.22 14.97
C HIS A 33 18.66 10.93 15.85
N LYS A 34 17.50 10.31 16.12
CA LYS A 34 16.40 10.83 16.94
C LYS A 34 15.71 9.69 17.71
N PRO A 35 16.41 9.01 18.63
CA PRO A 35 15.92 7.78 19.25
C PRO A 35 14.67 7.94 20.12
N THR A 36 14.35 9.17 20.54
CA THR A 36 13.15 9.51 21.32
C THR A 36 11.96 9.91 20.44
N THR A 37 12.14 10.01 19.11
CA THR A 37 11.09 10.39 18.18
C THR A 37 10.47 9.15 17.55
N GLN A 38 9.14 9.04 17.67
CA GLN A 38 8.36 8.00 17.02
C GLN A 38 8.31 8.25 15.50
N LEU A 39 8.69 7.24 14.70
CA LEU A 39 8.45 7.27 13.25
C LEU A 39 6.94 7.22 12.99
N LYS A 40 6.43 8.15 12.16
CA LYS A 40 5.02 8.25 11.79
C LYS A 40 4.90 8.21 10.28
N ILE A 41 3.96 7.41 9.78
CA ILE A 41 3.61 7.33 8.35
C ILE A 41 2.14 7.67 8.17
N ARG A 42 1.78 8.13 6.97
CA ARG A 42 0.38 8.30 6.55
C ARG A 42 0.12 7.34 5.39
N ALA A 43 -0.85 6.44 5.57
CA ALA A 43 -1.32 5.53 4.53
C ALA A 43 -2.73 5.97 4.11
N GLY A 44 -2.93 6.15 2.80
CA GLY A 44 -4.23 6.42 2.21
C GLY A 44 -4.57 5.31 1.21
N ILE A 45 -5.84 4.91 1.19
CA ILE A 45 -6.34 3.88 0.26
C ILE A 45 -7.35 4.54 -0.67
N HIS A 46 -7.13 4.40 -1.96
CA HIS A 46 -8.09 4.73 -3.00
C HIS A 46 -8.38 3.46 -3.80
N SER A 47 -9.66 3.17 -4.00
CA SER A 47 -10.14 2.03 -4.79
C SER A 47 -11.00 2.56 -5.93
N GLY A 48 -10.61 2.26 -7.17
CA GLY A 48 -11.34 2.59 -8.38
C GLY A 48 -11.08 1.52 -9.44
N GLN A 49 -11.98 1.39 -10.42
CA GLN A 49 -11.77 0.46 -11.53
C GLN A 49 -10.58 0.93 -12.36
N TYR A 50 -9.55 0.08 -12.46
CA TYR A 50 -8.44 0.27 -13.37
C TYR A 50 -8.62 -0.70 -14.54
N VAL A 51 -8.98 -0.16 -15.70
CA VAL A 51 -9.08 -0.95 -16.94
C VAL A 51 -7.70 -1.00 -17.57
N PHE A 52 -7.04 -2.15 -17.51
CA PHE A 52 -5.82 -2.40 -18.28
C PHE A 52 -6.20 -2.60 -19.75
N ASN A 53 -5.81 -1.66 -20.62
CA ASN A 53 -5.97 -1.80 -22.07
C ASN A 53 -4.66 -2.28 -22.70
N PRO A 54 -4.51 -3.57 -23.07
CA PRO A 54 -3.29 -4.08 -23.69
C PRO A 54 -3.03 -3.53 -25.10
N SER A 55 -4.03 -2.92 -25.76
CA SER A 55 -3.91 -2.44 -27.14
C SER A 55 -3.12 -1.12 -27.26
N SER A 56 -2.75 -0.46 -26.16
CA SER A 56 -1.92 0.76 -26.17
C SER A 56 -0.42 0.51 -26.11
N VAL A 57 0.01 -0.74 -25.96
CA VAL A 57 1.43 -1.12 -25.81
C VAL A 57 2.02 -1.69 -27.11
N LEU A 58 1.23 -1.74 -28.18
CA LEU A 58 1.61 -2.27 -29.50
C LEU A 58 1.45 -1.25 -30.64
N SER A 59 1.51 0.06 -30.35
CA SER A 59 1.62 1.12 -31.36
C SER A 59 2.99 1.78 -31.35
#